data_AF-A0A7W0KHE8-F1
#
_entry.id   AF-A0A7W0KHE8-F1
#
_cell.length_a   1.000
_cell.length_b   1.000
_cell.length_c   1.000
_cell.angle_alpha   90.00
_cell.angle_beta   90.00
_cell.angle_gamma   90.00
#
_symmetry.space_group_name_H-M   'P 1'
#
loop_
_entity.id
_entity.type
_entity.pdbx_description
1 polymer ?
#
loop_
_entity_poly.entity_id
_entity_poly.type
_entity_poly.pdbx_seq_one_letter_code
_entity_poly.pdbx_strand_id
1 'polypeptide(L)' 'KDTTEAGAAFLDDIGVTYPQVVDPEGELLNHLAVPGLPVTVLLDEEGRIAATHIGQLDSVSVEELLVTVGI' A
#
# COMPACT_ATOMS: atom_id res chain seq x y z
N LYS A 1 -0.20 -14.65 12.86
CA LYS A 1 -0.51 -13.22 12.99
C LYS A 1 0.83 -12.52 12.99
N ASP A 2 1.01 -11.50 12.16
CA ASP A 2 2.26 -10.74 12.10
C ASP A 2 2.44 -9.94 13.40
N THR A 3 3.70 -9.67 13.77
CA THR A 3 4.02 -8.80 14.92
C THR A 3 4.73 -7.54 14.44
N THR A 4 4.63 -6.47 15.22
CA THR A 4 5.30 -5.21 14.92
C THR A 4 6.82 -5.38 14.83
N GLU A 5 7.41 -6.21 15.70
CA GLU A 5 8.85 -6.48 15.71
C GLU A 5 9.31 -7.21 14.44
N ALA A 6 8.55 -8.21 14.00
CA ALA A 6 8.84 -8.93 12.76
C ALA A 6 8.69 -8.01 11.53
N GLY A 7 7.67 -7.15 11.52
CA GLY A 7 7.49 -6.14 10.48
C GLY A 7 8.65 -5.15 10.41
N ALA A 8 9.06 -4.60 11.56
CA ALA A 8 10.19 -3.66 11.63
C ALA A 8 11.50 -4.29 11.13
N ALA A 9 11.82 -5.51 11.57
CA ALA A 9 13.02 -6.22 11.11
C ALA A 9 13.02 -6.46 9.61
N PHE A 10 11.86 -6.83 9.03
CA PHE A 10 11.73 -7.02 7.59
C PHE A 10 11.97 -5.72 6.81
N LEU A 11 11.43 -4.60 7.28
CA LEU A 11 11.60 -3.28 6.66
C LEU A 11 13.06 -2.82 6.65
N ASP A 12 13.78 -3.09 7.74
CA ASP A 12 15.22 -2.83 7.86
C ASP A 12 16.02 -3.67 6.84
N ASP A 13 15.68 -4.95 6.68
CA ASP A 13 16.37 -5.87 5.75
C ASP A 13 16.25 -5.42 4.28
N ILE A 14 15.10 -4.87 3.88
CA ILE A 14 14.85 -4.41 2.51
C ILE A 14 15.14 -2.91 2.30
N GLY A 15 15.54 -2.20 3.35
CA GLY A 15 15.94 -0.79 3.28
C GLY A 15 14.79 0.16 2.93
N VAL A 16 13.57 -0.08 3.42
CA VAL A 16 12.42 0.81 3.19
C VAL A 16 12.66 2.17 3.86
N THR A 17 12.53 3.26 3.09
CA THR A 17 12.76 4.63 3.57
C THR A 17 11.49 5.48 3.69
N TYR A 18 10.34 4.94 3.28
CA TYR A 18 9.05 5.64 3.35
C TYR A 18 8.28 5.27 4.63
N PRO A 19 7.42 6.16 5.15
CA PRO A 19 6.68 5.91 6.38
C PRO A 19 5.88 4.61 6.35
N GLN A 20 5.87 3.92 7.49
CA GLN A 20 5.15 2.67 7.72
C GLN A 20 4.19 2.83 8.90
N VAL A 21 3.04 2.16 8.83
CA VAL A 21 2.03 2.15 9.91
C VAL A 21 1.54 0.72 10.13
N VAL A 22 0.98 0.45 11.31
CA VAL A 22 0.48 -0.88 11.69
C VAL A 22 -1.05 -0.87 11.72
N ASP A 23 -1.68 -1.86 11.09
CA ASP A 23 -3.12 -2.14 11.18
C ASP A 23 -3.34 -3.44 11.99
N PRO A 24 -3.29 -3.38 13.34
CA PRO A 24 -3.18 -4.57 14.19
C PRO A 24 -4.43 -5.47 14.17
N GLU A 25 -5.59 -4.86 13.89
CA GLU A 25 -6.89 -5.53 13.83
C GLU A 25 -7.42 -5.68 12.40
N GLY A 26 -6.67 -5.22 11.39
CA GLY A 26 -7.06 -5.33 9.99
C GLY A 26 -8.22 -4.41 9.60
N GLU A 27 -8.52 -3.38 10.40
CA GLU A 27 -9.68 -2.52 10.17
C GLU A 27 -9.55 -1.74 8.85
N LEU A 28 -8.36 -1.24 8.53
CA LEU A 28 -8.12 -0.53 7.28
C LEU A 28 -8.27 -1.50 6.09
N LEU A 29 -7.65 -2.67 6.18
CA LEU A 29 -7.75 -3.68 5.12
C LEU A 29 -9.21 -4.13 4.88
N ASN A 30 -9.98 -4.31 5.96
CA ASN A 30 -11.40 -4.68 5.89
C ASN A 30 -12.24 -3.59 5.21
N HIS A 31 -11.98 -2.30 5.51
CA HIS A 31 -12.69 -1.18 4.87
C HIS A 31 -12.40 -1.08 3.37
N LEU A 32 -11.21 -1.47 2.91
CA LEU A 32 -10.87 -1.47 1.48
C LEU A 32 -11.64 -2.55 0.68
N ALA A 33 -12.21 -3.56 1.35
CA ALA A 33 -13.03 -4.62 0.76
C ALA A 33 -12.38 -5.33 -0.45
N VAL A 34 -11.06 -5.50 -0.40
CA VAL A 34 -10.25 -6.12 -1.46
C VAL A 34 -10.11 -7.63 -1.26
N PRO A 35 -10.02 -8.43 -2.35
CA PRO A 35 -10.02 -9.89 -2.29
C PRO A 35 -8.67 -10.50 -1.85
N GLY A 36 -7.60 -9.71 -1.74
CA GLY A 36 -6.28 -10.21 -1.36
C GLY A 36 -5.19 -9.13 -1.39
N LEU A 37 -4.01 -9.50 -0.91
CA LEU A 37 -2.79 -8.67 -0.89
C LEU A 37 -1.81 -9.08 -2.02
N PRO A 38 -0.86 -8.20 -2.41
CA PRO A 38 -0.73 -6.81 -1.99
C PRO A 38 -1.75 -5.88 -2.66
N VAL A 39 -2.06 -4.75 -2.02
CA VAL A 39 -2.95 -3.71 -2.53
C VAL A 39 -2.28 -2.36 -2.46
N THR A 40 -2.43 -1.56 -3.50
CA THR A 40 -1.97 -0.16 -3.58
C THR A 40 -3.16 0.74 -3.88
N VAL A 41 -3.33 1.80 -3.09
CA VAL A 41 -4.41 2.78 -3.23
C VAL A 41 -3.78 4.13 -3.55
N LEU A 42 -4.24 4.80 -4.60
CA LEU A 42 -3.86 6.16 -4.94
C LEU A 42 -4.94 7.11 -4.45
N LEU A 43 -4.50 8.17 -3.77
CA LEU A 43 -5.38 9.24 -3.28
C LEU A 43 -5.16 10.50 -4.11
N ASP A 44 -6.23 11.22 -4.43
CA ASP A 44 -6.17 12.57 -5.00
C ASP A 44 -5.78 13.63 -3.94
N GLU A 45 -5.59 14.88 -4.35
CA GLU A 45 -5.23 16.00 -3.46
C GLU A 45 -6.30 16.29 -2.38
N GLU A 46 -7.55 15.86 -2.61
CA GLU A 46 -8.64 15.98 -1.64
C GLU A 46 -8.79 14.72 -0.75
N GLY A 47 -7.90 13.73 -0.90
CA GLY A 47 -7.88 12.51 -0.11
C GLY A 47 -8.90 11.45 -0.54
N ARG A 48 -9.46 11.53 -1.75
CA ARG A 48 -10.37 10.51 -2.30
C ARG A 48 -9.58 9.44 -3.04
N ILE A 49 -10.11 8.21 -3.06
CA ILE A 49 -9.52 7.11 -3.83
C ILE A 49 -9.66 7.40 -5.32
N ALA A 50 -8.54 7.66 -5.97
CA ALA A 50 -8.46 7.92 -7.40
C ALA A 50 -8.19 6.64 -8.20
N ALA A 51 -7.47 5.68 -7.62
CA ALA A 51 -7.32 4.33 -8.16
C ALA A 51 -6.99 3.30 -7.07
N THR A 52 -7.30 2.03 -7.35
CA THR A 52 -6.91 0.87 -6.53
C THR A 52 -6.31 -0.20 -7.44
N HIS A 53 -5.13 -0.68 -7.10
CA HIS A 53 -4.46 -1.80 -7.75
C HIS A 53 -4.35 -2.99 -6.80
N ILE A 54 -4.68 -4.18 -7.29
CA ILE A 54 -4.59 -5.45 -6.55
C ILE A 54 -3.56 -6.33 -7.24
N GLY A 55 -2.59 -6.82 -6.49
CA GLY A 55 -1.48 -7.62 -6.97
C GLY A 55 -0.17 -6.83 -6.99
N GLN A 56 0.90 -7.51 -7.40
CA GLN A 56 2.24 -6.93 -7.43
C GLN A 56 2.31 -5.75 -8.40
N LEU A 57 3.06 -4.71 -8.02
CA LEU A 57 3.48 -3.62 -8.88
C LEU A 57 5.00 -3.60 -8.96
N ASP A 58 5.53 -3.33 -10.14
CA ASP A 58 6.91 -2.91 -10.33
C ASP A 58 6.99 -1.38 -10.47
N SER A 59 8.21 -0.84 -10.56
CA SER A 59 8.42 0.61 -10.63
C SER A 59 7.78 1.24 -11.87
N VAL A 60 7.81 0.55 -13.02
CA VAL A 60 7.22 1.04 -14.27
C VAL A 60 5.70 1.12 -14.13
N SER A 61 5.10 0.09 -13.54
CA SER A 61 3.65 0.03 -13.31
C SER A 61 3.18 1.11 -12.33
N VAL A 62 4.00 1.50 -11.36
CA VAL A 62 3.68 2.62 -10.46
C VAL A 62 3.66 3.94 -11.22
N GLU A 63 4.66 4.22 -12.04
CA GLU A 63 4.74 5.44 -12.85
C GLU A 63 3.56 5.53 -13.83
N GLU A 64 3.21 4.44 -14.49
CA GLU A 64 2.05 4.37 -15.39
C GLU A 64 0.72 4.60 -14.65
N LEU A 65 0.60 4.10 -13.41
CA LEU A 65 -0.58 4.28 -12.58
C LEU A 65 -0.75 5.75 -12.17
N LEU A 66 0.33 6.45 -11.84
CA LEU A 66 0.30 7.89 -11.56
C LEU A 66 -0.15 8.70 -12.79
N VAL A 67 0.45 8.42 -13.96
CA VAL A 67 0.09 9.08 -15.23
C VAL A 67 -1.37 8.85 -15.60
N THR A 68 -1.87 7.63 -15.42
CA THR A 68 -3.26 7.27 -15.76
C THR A 68 -4.27 8.05 -14.94
N VAL A 69 -3.94 8.30 -13.66
CA VAL A 69 -4.81 9.02 -12.73
C VAL A 69 -4.64 10.54 -12.83
N GLY A 70 -3.58 11.01 -13.49
CA GLY A 70 -3.30 12.43 -13.68
C GLY A 70 -2.68 13.10 -12.46
N ILE A 71 -1.92 12.33 -11.67
CA ILE A 71 -1.16 12.76 -10.49
C ILE A 71 0.34 12.81 -10.84
#